data_AF-A0AAN4ZJE5-F1
#
_entry.id   AF-A0AAN4ZJE5-F1
#
_cell.length_a   1.000
_cell.length_b   1.000
_cell.length_c   1.000
_cell.angle_alpha   90.00
_cell.angle_beta   90.00
_cell.angle_gamma   90.00
#
_symmetry.space_group_name_H-M   'P 1'
#
loop_
_entity.id
_entity.type
_entity.pdbx_description
1 polymer ?
#
loop_
_entity_poly.entity_id
_entity_poly.type
_entity_poly.pdbx_seq_one_letter_code
_entity_poly.pdbx_strand_id
1 'polypeptide(L)'
;AVLQIISTLIVLLTAPLNARLISVLLSSEASKSLQRSFRVMQLNITMLNIIYSTYHLTVLDLAWFGLATDFFMEQRWTAYIGYVVAVVFQLGTKDFQLMIAINQM
;
A
#
# COMPACT_ATOMS: atom_id res chain seq x y z
N ALA A 1 -14.93 6.07 14.97
CA ALA A 1 -14.10 7.29 15.02
C ALA A 1 -12.65 6.99 15.43
N VAL A 2 -12.39 6.46 16.65
CA VAL A 2 -11.01 6.20 17.14
C VAL A 2 -10.20 5.30 16.20
N LEU A 3 -10.78 4.19 15.73
CA LEU A 3 -10.11 3.27 14.80
C LEU A 3 -9.69 3.94 13.47
N GLN A 4 -10.53 4.85 12.95
CA GLN A 4 -10.24 5.58 11.72
C GLN A 4 -9.05 6.52 11.93
N ILE A 5 -9.05 7.29 13.02
CA ILE A 5 -7.95 8.20 13.37
C ILE A 5 -6.64 7.42 13.51
N ILE A 6 -6.66 6.28 14.20
CA ILE A 6 -5.49 5.41 14.33
C ILE A 6 -5.02 4.91 12.96
N SER A 7 -5.94 4.46 12.10
CA SER A 7 -5.63 4.01 10.74
C SER A 7 -4.97 5.12 9.92
N THR A 8 -5.55 6.33 9.91
CA THR A 8 -4.99 7.49 9.22
C THR A 8 -3.58 7.81 9.72
N LEU A 9 -3.34 7.78 11.04
CA LEU A 9 -2.01 8.01 11.60
C LEU A 9 -1.00 6.94 11.17
N ILE A 10 -1.39 5.66 11.19
CA ILE A 10 -0.54 4.57 10.71
C ILE A 10 -0.19 4.78 9.24
N VAL A 11 -1.17 5.12 8.40
CA VAL A 11 -0.95 5.34 6.96
C VAL A 11 -0.05 6.56 6.72
N LEU A 12 -0.25 7.66 7.44
CA LEU A 12 0.58 8.86 7.34
C LEU A 12 2.03 8.61 7.74
N LEU A 13 2.28 7.78 8.77
CA LEU A 13 3.62 7.43 9.21
C LEU A 13 4.31 6.42 8.27
N THR A 14 3.54 5.49 7.71
CA THR A 14 4.08 4.41 6.86
C THR A 14 4.26 4.82 5.40
N ALA A 15 3.45 5.72 4.87
CA ALA A 15 3.56 6.23 3.50
C ALA A 15 4.97 6.79 3.15
N PRO A 16 5.58 7.70 3.94
CA PRO A 16 6.92 8.21 3.64
C PRO A 16 8.00 7.13 3.77
N LEU A 17 7.81 6.15 4.65
CA LEU A 17 8.71 4.99 4.77
C LEU A 17 8.66 4.13 3.52
N ASN A 18 7.47 3.83 2.99
CA ASN A 18 7.32 3.08 1.74
C ASN A 18 7.89 3.84 0.55
N ALA A 19 7.70 5.17 0.47
CA ALA A 19 8.29 5.99 -0.58
C ALA A 19 9.83 5.96 -0.53
N ARG A 20 10.42 6.08 0.67
CA ARG A 20 11.87 5.91 0.86
C ARG A 20 12.34 4.50 0.53
N LEU A 21 11.56 3.48 0.86
CA LEU A 21 11.93 2.10 0.58
C LEU A 21 12.00 1.83 -0.92
N ILE A 22 11.11 2.41 -1.73
CA ILE A 22 11.22 2.35 -3.20
C ILE A 22 12.55 2.92 -3.68
N SER A 23 12.93 4.12 -3.20
CA SER A 23 14.17 4.75 -3.66
C SER A 23 15.40 3.92 -3.30
N VAL A 24 15.40 3.29 -2.12
CA VAL A 24 16.45 2.36 -1.70
C VAL A 24 16.47 1.10 -2.58
N LEU A 25 15.31 0.48 -2.83
CA LEU A 25 15.23 -0.76 -3.64
C LEU A 25 15.60 -0.54 -5.11
N LEU A 26 15.40 0.67 -5.64
CA LEU A 26 15.81 1.06 -6.99
C LEU A 26 17.27 1.52 -7.07
N SER A 27 17.93 1.72 -5.93
CA SER A 27 19.32 2.16 -5.90
C SER A 27 20.29 1.11 -6.48
N SER A 28 21.40 1.59 -7.04
CA SER A 28 22.44 0.71 -7.58
C SER A 28 23.10 -0.13 -6.48
N GLU A 29 23.11 0.33 -5.23
CA GLU A 29 23.63 -0.44 -4.09
C GLU A 29 22.77 -1.65 -3.79
N ALA A 30 21.45 -1.46 -3.70
CA ALA A 30 20.51 -2.57 -3.52
C ALA A 30 20.58 -3.57 -4.68
N SER A 31 20.97 -3.11 -5.88
CA SER A 31 21.13 -3.98 -7.03
C SER A 31 22.29 -4.97 -6.88
N LYS A 32 23.32 -4.59 -6.12
CA LYS A 32 24.56 -5.36 -5.89
C LYS A 32 24.49 -6.23 -4.64
N SER A 33 23.81 -5.77 -3.60
CA SER A 33 23.76 -6.45 -2.29
C SER A 33 22.57 -7.40 -2.12
N LEU A 34 21.43 -7.14 -2.78
CA LEU A 34 20.24 -7.97 -2.65
C LEU A 34 20.04 -8.90 -3.85
N GLN A 35 19.65 -10.14 -3.55
CA GLN A 35 19.17 -11.09 -4.56
C GLN A 35 18.03 -10.47 -5.36
N ARG A 36 18.08 -10.66 -6.69
CA ARG A 36 17.12 -10.06 -7.62
C ARG A 36 15.68 -10.45 -7.32
N SER A 37 15.43 -11.72 -6.98
CA SER A 37 14.09 -12.24 -6.62
C SER A 37 13.52 -11.51 -5.40
N PHE A 38 14.28 -11.45 -4.30
CA PHE A 38 13.89 -10.73 -3.09
C PHE A 38 13.60 -9.25 -3.37
N ARG A 39 14.50 -8.58 -4.11
CA ARG A 39 14.35 -7.15 -4.44
C ARG A 39 13.06 -6.89 -5.23
N VAL A 40 12.75 -7.74 -6.21
CA VAL A 40 11.53 -7.62 -7.01
C VAL A 40 10.28 -7.87 -6.17
N MET A 41 10.26 -8.90 -5.32
CA MET A 41 9.12 -9.18 -4.45
C MET A 41 8.88 -8.03 -3.45
N GLN A 42 9.95 -7.55 -2.80
CA GLN A 42 9.88 -6.44 -1.87
C GLN A 42 9.40 -5.15 -2.56
N LEU A 43 9.83 -4.91 -3.80
CA LEU A 43 9.38 -3.76 -4.58
C LEU A 43 7.89 -3.85 -4.92
N ASN A 44 7.37 -5.04 -5.28
CA ASN A 44 5.94 -5.24 -5.50
C ASN A 44 5.11 -5.00 -4.23
N ILE A 45 5.54 -5.52 -3.08
CA ILE A 45 4.90 -5.24 -1.79
C ILE A 45 4.86 -3.74 -1.50
N THR A 46 6.00 -3.06 -1.69
CA THR A 46 6.13 -1.63 -1.39
C THR A 46 5.23 -0.79 -2.32
N MET A 47 5.13 -1.17 -3.60
CA MET A 47 4.22 -0.54 -4.56
C MET A 47 2.75 -0.71 -4.16
N LEU A 48 2.32 -1.93 -3.79
CA LEU A 48 0.96 -2.19 -3.32
C LEU A 48 0.63 -1.35 -2.08
N ASN A 49 1.56 -1.24 -1.14
CA ASN A 49 1.39 -0.41 0.06
C ASN A 49 1.25 1.08 -0.27
N ILE A 50 2.01 1.60 -1.24
CA ILE A 50 1.86 3.01 -1.66
C ILE A 50 0.51 3.25 -2.31
N ILE A 51 0.08 2.38 -3.22
CA ILE A 51 -1.24 2.53 -3.86
C ILE A 51 -2.35 2.46 -2.80
N TYR A 52 -2.24 1.55 -1.83
CA TYR A 52 -3.15 1.49 -0.68
C TYR A 52 -3.14 2.80 0.12
N SER A 53 -1.97 3.32 0.50
CA SER A 53 -1.83 4.56 1.27
C SER A 53 -2.44 5.75 0.50
N THR A 54 -2.19 5.85 -0.81
CA THR A 54 -2.77 6.90 -1.65
C THR A 54 -4.28 6.80 -1.68
N TYR A 55 -4.85 5.61 -1.91
CA TYR A 55 -6.29 5.41 -1.89
C TYR A 55 -6.91 5.76 -0.53
N HIS A 56 -6.27 5.33 0.57
CA HIS A 56 -6.76 5.61 1.91
C HIS A 56 -6.83 7.12 2.19
N LEU A 57 -5.74 7.84 1.92
CA LEU A 57 -5.65 9.27 2.21
C LEU A 57 -6.53 10.13 1.27
N THR A 58 -6.67 9.73 0.00
CA THR A 58 -7.37 10.55 -1.02
C THR A 58 -8.83 10.20 -1.21
N VAL A 59 -9.27 9.00 -0.85
CA VAL A 59 -10.66 8.58 -1.03
C VAL A 59 -11.33 8.35 0.32
N LEU A 60 -10.80 7.43 1.13
CA LEU A 60 -11.45 7.03 2.38
C LEU A 60 -11.45 8.16 3.41
N ASP A 61 -10.30 8.77 3.65
CA ASP A 61 -10.18 9.83 4.66
C ASP A 61 -10.89 11.11 4.21
N LEU A 62 -10.77 11.52 2.94
CA LEU A 62 -11.52 12.67 2.43
C LEU A 62 -13.03 12.46 2.58
N ALA A 63 -13.56 11.32 2.12
CA ALA A 63 -14.98 11.02 2.24
C ALA A 63 -15.43 10.94 3.71
N TRP A 64 -14.59 10.43 4.61
CA TRP A 64 -14.88 10.35 6.05
C TRP A 64 -14.89 11.72 6.74
N PHE A 65 -13.97 12.62 6.37
CA PHE A 65 -13.93 14.00 6.88
C PHE A 65 -15.02 14.91 6.26
N GLY A 66 -15.90 14.37 5.42
CA GLY A 66 -16.97 15.12 4.77
C GLY A 66 -16.53 15.88 3.52
N LEU A 67 -15.30 15.67 3.05
CA LEU A 67 -14.76 16.28 1.84
C LEU A 67 -15.10 15.41 0.64
N ALA A 68 -15.95 15.93 -0.26
CA ALA A 68 -16.36 15.25 -1.50
C ALA A 68 -17.02 13.87 -1.26
N THR A 69 -17.68 13.67 -0.12
CA THR A 69 -18.37 12.41 0.23
C THR A 69 -19.38 12.00 -0.84
N ASP A 70 -20.20 12.92 -1.31
CA ASP A 70 -21.20 12.65 -2.36
C ASP A 70 -20.53 12.21 -3.66
N PHE A 71 -19.44 12.88 -4.05
CA PHE A 71 -18.67 12.51 -5.23
C PHE A 71 -18.09 11.08 -5.15
N PHE A 72 -17.60 10.65 -3.99
CA PHE A 72 -17.04 9.30 -3.85
C PHE A 72 -18.11 8.22 -3.62
N MET A 73 -19.23 8.54 -2.97
CA MET A 73 -20.26 7.55 -2.64
C MET A 73 -21.25 7.31 -3.79
N GLU A 74 -21.47 8.28 -4.68
CA GLU A 74 -22.39 8.14 -5.81
C GLU A 74 -21.79 7.37 -7.00
N GLN A 75 -20.46 7.28 -7.05
CA GLN A 75 -19.75 6.71 -8.18
C GLN A 75 -19.65 5.19 -8.08
N ARG A 76 -20.23 4.47 -9.04
CA ARG A 76 -20.22 2.99 -9.04
C ARG A 76 -18.82 2.38 -8.97
N TRP A 77 -17.80 3.06 -9.52
CA TRP A 77 -16.43 2.56 -9.57
C TRP A 77 -15.72 2.57 -8.20
N THR A 78 -16.12 3.42 -7.25
CA THR A 78 -15.44 3.51 -5.94
C THR A 78 -15.59 2.24 -5.13
N ALA A 79 -16.74 1.57 -5.22
CA ALA A 79 -16.95 0.25 -4.61
C ALA A 79 -16.01 -0.82 -5.18
N TYR A 80 -15.77 -0.83 -6.50
CA TYR A 80 -14.82 -1.75 -7.13
C TYR A 80 -13.39 -1.47 -6.70
N ILE A 81 -12.97 -0.20 -6.66
CA ILE A 81 -11.63 0.17 -6.20
C ILE A 81 -11.47 -0.20 -4.72
N GLY A 82 -12.49 0.06 -3.89
CA GLY A 82 -12.50 -0.34 -2.48
C GLY A 82 -12.30 -1.84 -2.31
N TYR A 83 -12.99 -2.66 -3.11
CA TYR A 83 -12.81 -4.12 -3.11
C TYR A 83 -11.38 -4.53 -3.52
N VAL A 84 -10.85 -3.98 -4.61
CA VAL A 84 -9.50 -4.29 -5.10
C VAL A 84 -8.45 -3.95 -4.04
N VAL A 85 -8.55 -2.78 -3.42
CA VAL A 85 -7.58 -2.31 -2.43
C VAL A 85 -7.70 -3.09 -1.12
N ALA A 86 -8.92 -3.39 -0.66
CA ALA A 86 -9.15 -4.10 0.61
C ALA A 86 -8.86 -5.61 0.52
N VAL A 87 -9.07 -6.22 -0.64
CA VAL A 87 -9.00 -7.69 -0.79
C VAL A 87 -7.80 -8.08 -1.65
N VAL A 88 -7.77 -7.64 -2.91
CA VAL A 88 -6.78 -8.10 -3.89
C VAL A 88 -5.37 -7.69 -3.47
N PHE A 89 -5.17 -6.45 -3.04
CA PHE A 89 -3.85 -6.00 -2.60
C PHE A 89 -3.40 -6.65 -1.31
N GLN A 90 -4.32 -6.86 -0.35
CA GLN A 90 -3.99 -7.53 0.90
C GLN A 90 -3.58 -9.00 0.67
N LEU A 91 -4.26 -9.70 -0.23
CA LEU A 91 -3.88 -11.06 -0.63
C LEU A 91 -2.53 -11.07 -1.36
N GLY A 92 -2.35 -10.21 -2.37
CA GLY A 92 -1.08 -10.13 -3.11
C GLY A 92 0.11 -9.80 -2.22
N THR A 93 -0.05 -8.88 -1.26
CA THR A 93 1.00 -8.57 -0.28
C THR A 93 1.34 -9.79 0.58
N LYS A 94 0.35 -10.56 1.05
CA LYS A 94 0.57 -11.78 1.83
C LYS A 94 1.26 -12.87 0.99
N ASP A 95 0.88 -13.02 -0.26
CA ASP A 95 1.49 -13.99 -1.17
C ASP A 95 2.97 -13.66 -1.39
N PHE A 96 3.30 -12.40 -1.67
CA PHE A 96 4.70 -11.99 -1.81
C PHE A 96 5.49 -12.13 -0.50
N GLN A 97 4.88 -11.83 0.65
CA GLN A 97 5.51 -12.05 1.96
C GLN A 97 5.80 -13.53 2.20
N LEU A 98 4.86 -14.41 1.85
CA LEU A 98 5.04 -15.85 1.95
C LEU A 98 6.17 -16.33 1.03
N MET A 99 6.22 -15.85 -0.21
CA MET A 99 7.30 -16.18 -1.14
C MET A 99 8.67 -15.72 -0.63
N ILE A 100 8.75 -14.52 -0.04
CA ILE A 100 9.98 -14.03 0.60
C ILE A 100 10.38 -14.93 1.76
N ALA A 101 9.44 -15.30 2.63
CA ALA A 101 9.71 -16.15 3.79
C ALA A 101 10.24 -17.52 3.36
N ILE A 102 9.64 -18.13 2.33
CA ILE A 102 10.09 -19.41 1.76
C ILE A 102 11.48 -19.26 1.14
N ASN A 103 11.75 -18.17 0.42
CA ASN A 103 13.05 -17.94 -0.22
C ASN A 103 14.18 -17.61 0.79
N GLN A 104 13.86 -17.37 2.05
CA GLN A 104 14.83 -17.09 3.13
C GLN A 104 15.07 -18.31 4.05
N MET A 105 14.29 -19.39 3.92
CA MET A 105 14.52 -20.69 4.56
C MET A 105 15.54 -21.53 3.78
#